data_AF-A0AA38FXF2-F1
#
_entry.id   AF-A0AA38FXF2-F1
#
_cell.length_a   1.000
_cell.length_b   1.000
_cell.length_c   1.000
_cell.angle_alpha   90.00
_cell.angle_beta   90.00
_cell.angle_gamma   90.00
#
_symmetry.space_group_name_H-M   'P 1'
#
loop_
_entity.id
_entity.type
_entity.pdbx_description
1 polymer ?
#
loop_
_entity_poly.entity_id
_entity_poly.type
_entity_poly.pdbx_seq_one_letter_code
_entity_poly.pdbx_strand_id
1 'polypeptide(L)'
;STSTCHESINGQNHESEEKDSVCQLKGNKIPKGLVSLERLFDWHDRFMKKKKQDVSDSSPETEPVNIGSEGHPQFVNIGKCCTPEEKQKFVKLLKKYIDVLAWSYADLKSFKPKDVQHDIPLRED
;
A
#
# COMPACT_ATOMS: atom_id res chain seq x y z
N SER A 1 -2.55 18.07 50.04
CA SER A 1 -3.01 19.37 49.50
C SER A 1 -2.55 19.49 48.07
N THR A 2 -3.50 19.82 47.19
CA THR A 2 -3.36 20.07 45.76
C THR A 2 -2.42 21.24 45.46
N SER A 3 -1.63 21.15 44.40
CA SER A 3 -1.17 22.34 43.68
C SER A 3 -1.36 22.14 42.18
N THR A 4 -2.54 22.55 41.75
CA THR A 4 -2.86 23.00 40.40
C THR A 4 -1.78 23.97 39.91
N CYS A 5 -1.22 23.74 38.72
CA CYS A 5 -0.57 24.79 37.95
C CYS A 5 -1.51 25.17 36.81
N HIS A 6 -2.21 26.27 37.02
CA HIS A 6 -2.87 27.03 35.98
C HIS A 6 -2.25 28.42 36.07
N GLU A 7 -1.59 28.90 35.01
CA GLU A 7 -1.61 30.31 34.68
C GLU A 7 -1.20 30.49 33.21
N SER A 8 -2.02 31.29 32.52
CA SER A 8 -1.95 31.65 31.12
C SER A 8 -1.38 33.05 31.00
N ILE A 9 -0.47 33.34 30.06
CA ILE A 9 -0.25 34.69 29.48
C ILE A 9 0.39 34.48 28.10
N ASN A 10 -0.36 34.56 26.99
CA ASN A 10 -0.64 35.74 26.16
C ASN A 10 0.59 36.32 25.44
N GLY A 11 0.51 36.34 24.11
CA GLY A 11 1.17 37.29 23.22
C GLY A 11 2.69 37.18 23.07
N GLN A 12 3.12 36.57 21.97
CA GLN A 12 3.86 37.26 20.91
C GLN A 12 4.13 36.28 19.78
N ASN A 13 3.53 36.55 18.62
CA ASN A 13 3.99 36.00 17.35
C ASN A 13 5.44 36.48 17.16
N HIS A 14 6.40 35.67 17.58
CA HIS A 14 7.76 35.83 17.12
C HIS A 14 7.87 34.96 15.89
N GLU A 15 7.62 35.60 14.74
CA GLU A 15 7.99 35.14 13.42
C GLU A 15 9.52 35.04 13.39
N SER A 16 10.07 33.98 14.00
CA SER A 16 11.40 33.54 13.67
C SER A 16 11.28 32.92 12.29
N GLU A 17 11.63 33.70 11.26
CA GLU A 17 12.11 33.20 9.98
C GLU A 17 13.27 32.23 10.26
N GLU A 18 12.95 31.00 10.65
CA GLU A 18 13.90 29.89 10.60
C GLU A 18 14.08 29.60 9.11
N LYS A 19 15.00 30.35 8.50
CA LYS A 19 15.41 30.12 7.13
C LYS A 19 16.03 28.74 7.16
N ASP A 20 15.25 27.75 6.72
CA ASP A 20 15.69 26.39 6.42
C ASP A 20 16.92 26.49 5.53
N SER A 21 18.07 26.57 6.19
CA SER A 21 19.34 26.78 5.54
C SER A 21 19.65 25.42 4.96
N VAL A 22 19.35 25.25 3.67
CA VAL A 22 19.75 24.06 2.93
C VAL A 22 21.25 23.93 3.14
N CYS A 23 21.64 22.95 3.96
CA CYS A 23 23.03 22.62 4.21
C CYS A 23 23.63 22.10 2.90
N GLN A 24 24.13 23.01 2.08
CA GLN A 24 24.86 22.67 0.87
C GLN A 24 26.22 22.12 1.29
N LEU A 25 26.35 20.80 1.24
CA LEU A 25 27.63 20.14 1.47
C LEU A 25 28.61 20.57 0.37
N LYS A 26 29.84 20.92 0.74
CA LYS A 26 30.89 21.28 -0.22
C LYS A 26 31.24 20.03 -1.05
N GLY A 27 30.57 19.92 -2.20
CA GLY A 27 30.64 18.77 -3.08
C GLY A 27 29.42 17.88 -2.92
N ASN A 28 28.35 18.20 -3.65
CA ASN A 28 27.20 17.31 -3.87
C ASN A 28 27.60 16.14 -4.78
N LYS A 29 28.64 15.40 -4.38
CA LYS A 29 29.04 14.17 -5.05
C LYS A 29 28.31 13.04 -4.37
N ILE A 30 27.42 12.40 -5.11
CA ILE A 30 26.78 11.16 -4.67
C ILE A 30 27.91 10.17 -4.33
N PRO A 31 27.94 9.64 -3.10
CA PRO A 31 29.02 8.73 -2.70
C PRO A 31 29.02 7.50 -3.61
N LYS A 32 30.23 7.00 -3.92
CA LYS A 32 30.40 5.83 -4.79
C LYS A 32 29.64 4.64 -4.19
N GLY A 33 28.81 3.98 -5.00
CA GLY A 33 27.94 2.88 -4.56
C GLY A 33 26.50 3.30 -4.27
N LEU A 34 26.22 4.61 -4.17
CA LEU A 34 24.86 5.15 -4.14
C LEU A 34 24.42 5.49 -5.56
N VAL A 35 23.22 5.04 -5.93
CA VAL A 35 22.61 5.26 -7.24
C VAL A 35 21.69 6.48 -7.15
N SER A 36 21.61 7.30 -8.21
CA SER A 36 20.66 8.42 -8.22
C SER A 36 19.22 7.91 -8.14
N LEU A 37 18.36 8.65 -7.44
CA LEU A 37 16.95 8.29 -7.31
C LEU A 37 16.26 8.19 -8.68
N GLU A 38 16.63 9.05 -9.63
CA GLU A 38 16.16 9.01 -11.03
C GLU A 38 16.44 7.67 -11.70
N ARG A 39 17.58 7.04 -11.36
CA ARG A 39 17.96 5.73 -11.90
C ARG A 39 17.36 4.56 -11.12
N LEU A 40 17.07 4.73 -9.82
CA LEU A 40 16.38 3.72 -9.02
C LEU A 40 14.88 3.65 -9.33
N PHE A 41 14.27 4.80 -9.61
CA PHE A 41 12.87 4.96 -9.99
C PHE A 41 12.68 5.20 -11.48
N ASP A 42 13.66 4.81 -12.31
CA ASP A 42 13.49 4.89 -13.75
C ASP A 42 12.33 3.97 -14.16
N TRP A 43 11.22 4.62 -14.52
CA TRP A 43 10.01 3.96 -15.00
C TRP A 43 10.34 3.03 -16.17
N HIS A 44 11.32 3.39 -17.01
CA HIS A 44 11.71 2.55 -18.14
C HIS A 44 12.30 1.20 -17.68
N ASP A 45 13.09 1.14 -16.61
CA ASP A 45 13.69 -0.12 -16.14
C ASP A 45 12.66 -1.04 -15.44
N ARG A 46 11.65 -0.47 -14.76
CA ARG A 46 10.62 -1.24 -14.04
C ARG A 46 9.63 -1.94 -14.98
N PHE A 47 9.35 -1.35 -16.15
CA PHE A 47 8.36 -1.86 -17.10
C PHE A 47 8.98 -2.49 -18.36
N MET A 48 10.10 -1.96 -18.86
CA MET A 48 10.67 -2.38 -20.15
C MET A 48 11.77 -3.45 -20.01
N LYS A 49 12.40 -3.58 -18.84
CA LYS A 49 13.46 -4.57 -18.60
C LYS A 49 12.94 -5.89 -18.02
N LYS A 50 11.70 -6.28 -18.32
CA LYS A 50 11.42 -7.72 -18.38
C LYS A 50 12.14 -8.26 -19.62
N LYS A 51 13.32 -8.85 -19.45
CA LYS A 51 13.71 -9.95 -20.33
C LYS A 51 12.48 -10.84 -20.42
N LYS A 52 12.02 -11.13 -21.64
CA LYS A 52 11.11 -12.24 -21.90
C LYS A 52 11.77 -13.49 -21.32
N GLN A 53 11.53 -13.76 -20.05
CA GLN A 53 11.31 -15.12 -19.66
C GLN A 53 10.13 -15.50 -20.54
N ASP A 54 10.32 -16.50 -21.40
CA ASP A 54 9.23 -17.16 -22.09
C ASP A 54 8.36 -17.83 -21.00
N VAL A 55 7.66 -17.00 -20.22
CA VAL A 55 6.33 -17.37 -19.77
C VAL A 55 5.58 -17.42 -21.09
N SER A 56 5.51 -18.62 -21.66
CA SER A 56 4.44 -18.91 -22.59
C SER A 56 3.18 -18.33 -21.95
N ASP A 57 2.30 -17.76 -22.77
CA ASP A 57 1.00 -17.21 -22.36
C ASP A 57 0.06 -18.28 -21.78
N SER A 58 0.59 -19.30 -21.10
CA SER A 58 -0.07 -20.14 -20.12
C SER A 58 -0.42 -19.28 -18.92
N SER A 59 -1.45 -18.45 -19.06
CA SER A 59 -2.23 -18.05 -17.88
C SER A 59 -2.56 -19.35 -17.13
N PRO A 60 -2.25 -19.47 -15.83
CA PRO A 60 -2.58 -20.68 -15.11
C PRO A 60 -4.06 -20.94 -15.29
N GLU A 61 -4.38 -22.07 -15.91
CA GLU A 61 -5.75 -22.47 -16.20
C GLU A 61 -6.49 -22.57 -14.86
N THR A 62 -7.49 -21.71 -14.66
CA THR A 62 -8.24 -21.62 -13.41
C THR A 62 -9.72 -21.82 -13.66
N GLU A 63 -10.43 -22.25 -12.63
CA GLU A 63 -11.87 -22.43 -12.62
C GLU A 63 -12.51 -21.61 -11.49
N PRO A 64 -13.63 -20.93 -11.76
CA PRO A 64 -14.37 -20.20 -10.75
C PRO A 64 -15.14 -21.17 -9.85
N VAL A 65 -15.00 -21.02 -8.53
CA VAL A 65 -15.69 -21.82 -7.52
C VAL A 65 -16.43 -20.87 -6.58
N ASN A 66 -17.73 -21.10 -6.41
CA ASN A 66 -18.52 -20.38 -5.42
C ASN A 66 -18.25 -20.96 -4.02
N ILE A 67 -17.71 -20.13 -3.13
CA ILE A 67 -17.51 -20.47 -1.71
C ILE A 67 -18.53 -19.79 -0.79
N GLY A 68 -19.37 -18.92 -1.33
CA GLY A 68 -20.40 -18.18 -0.62
C GLY A 68 -21.70 -18.93 -0.37
N SER A 69 -22.72 -18.17 0.00
CA SER A 69 -24.10 -18.65 0.18
C SER A 69 -24.93 -18.46 -1.09
N GLU A 70 -26.13 -19.05 -1.15
CA GLU A 70 -27.02 -18.93 -2.31
C GLU A 70 -27.49 -17.47 -2.52
N GLY A 71 -27.72 -16.72 -1.44
CA GLY A 71 -28.12 -15.30 -1.51
C GLY A 71 -26.95 -14.32 -1.71
N HIS A 72 -25.74 -14.72 -1.30
CA HIS A 72 -24.52 -13.93 -1.46
C HIS A 72 -23.41 -14.85 -1.99
N PRO A 73 -23.36 -15.07 -3.32
CA PRO A 73 -22.31 -15.88 -3.92
C PRO A 73 -20.97 -15.13 -3.87
N GLN A 74 -19.90 -15.86 -3.56
CA GLN A 74 -18.53 -15.36 -3.55
C GLN A 74 -17.66 -16.30 -4.37
N PHE A 75 -17.17 -15.81 -5.51
CA PHE A 75 -16.41 -16.63 -6.45
C PHE A 75 -14.90 -16.44 -6.26
N VAL A 76 -14.18 -17.56 -6.25
CA VAL A 76 -12.71 -17.61 -6.22
C VAL A 76 -12.20 -18.47 -7.36
N ASN A 77 -11.07 -18.09 -7.95
CA ASN A 77 -10.43 -18.87 -9.01
C ASN A 77 -9.44 -19.86 -8.40
N ILE A 78 -9.67 -21.16 -8.63
CA ILE A 78 -8.78 -22.24 -8.19
C ILE A 78 -8.08 -22.81 -9.43
N GLY A 79 -6.81 -23.18 -9.33
CA GLY A 79 -6.07 -23.78 -10.44
C GLY A 79 -6.68 -25.12 -10.87
N LYS A 80 -6.93 -25.32 -12.16
CA LYS A 80 -7.44 -26.59 -12.71
C LYS A 80 -6.46 -27.74 -12.55
N CYS A 81 -5.18 -27.45 -12.33
CA CYS A 81 -4.14 -28.44 -12.07
C CYS A 81 -4.22 -29.04 -10.66
N CYS A 82 -5.05 -28.52 -9.75
CA CYS A 82 -5.22 -29.07 -8.40
C CYS A 82 -5.95 -30.41 -8.44
N THR A 83 -5.51 -31.37 -7.61
CA THR A 83 -6.26 -32.60 -7.40
C THR A 83 -7.61 -32.32 -6.72
N PRO A 84 -8.61 -33.21 -6.87
CA PRO A 84 -9.91 -33.04 -6.21
C PRO A 84 -9.81 -32.88 -4.68
N GLU A 85 -8.88 -33.60 -4.05
CA GLU A 85 -8.64 -33.52 -2.61
C GLU A 85 -8.06 -32.15 -2.21
N GLU A 86 -7.06 -31.66 -2.94
CA GLU A 86 -6.49 -30.33 -2.71
C GLU A 86 -7.52 -29.23 -2.92
N LYS A 87 -8.31 -29.31 -4.00
CA LYS A 87 -9.40 -28.38 -4.27
C LYS A 87 -10.40 -28.34 -3.11
N GLN A 88 -10.77 -29.49 -2.56
CA GLN A 88 -11.67 -29.54 -1.40
C GLN A 88 -11.04 -28.91 -0.15
N LYS A 89 -9.75 -29.15 0.09
CA LYS A 89 -9.00 -28.52 1.20
C LYS A 89 -8.95 -27.00 1.05
N PHE A 90 -8.67 -26.50 -0.15
CA PHE A 90 -8.69 -25.06 -0.46
C PHE A 90 -10.06 -24.45 -0.26
N VAL A 91 -11.12 -25.06 -0.81
CA VAL A 91 -12.49 -24.58 -0.63
C VAL A 91 -12.87 -24.53 0.85
N LYS A 92 -12.52 -25.57 1.62
CA LYS A 92 -12.78 -25.60 3.07
C LYS A 92 -12.03 -24.49 3.81
N LEU A 93 -10.78 -24.25 3.44
CA LEU A 93 -9.97 -23.19 4.03
C LEU A 93 -10.55 -21.81 3.72
N LEU A 94 -10.83 -21.53 2.45
CA LEU A 94 -11.35 -20.23 2.01
C LEU A 94 -12.74 -19.95 2.60
N LYS A 95 -13.60 -20.98 2.74
CA LYS A 95 -14.89 -20.86 3.44
C LYS A 95 -14.73 -20.48 4.91
N LYS A 96 -13.69 -20.97 5.58
CA LYS A 96 -13.42 -20.66 6.99
C LYS A 96 -13.03 -19.19 7.21
N TYR A 97 -12.41 -18.57 6.21
CA TYR A 97 -11.90 -17.19 6.26
C TYR A 97 -12.64 -16.25 5.30
N ILE A 98 -13.90 -16.56 5.00
CA ILE A 98 -14.68 -15.83 3.99
C ILE A 98 -14.90 -14.35 4.36
N ASP A 99 -14.87 -14.06 5.66
CA ASP A 99 -15.04 -12.76 6.31
C ASP A 99 -13.76 -11.91 6.35
N VAL A 100 -12.59 -12.54 6.17
CA VAL A 100 -11.29 -11.85 6.12
C VAL A 100 -10.95 -11.39 4.69
N LEU A 101 -11.61 -11.96 3.69
CA LEU A 101 -11.40 -11.61 2.29
C LEU A 101 -12.14 -10.32 1.94
N ALA A 102 -11.47 -9.45 1.18
CA ALA A 102 -12.11 -8.30 0.57
C ALA A 102 -12.66 -8.67 -0.81
N TRP A 103 -13.99 -8.76 -0.91
CA TRP A 103 -14.69 -9.08 -2.16
C TRP A 103 -14.83 -7.86 -3.07
N SER A 104 -14.76 -6.68 -2.47
CA SER A 104 -14.79 -5.38 -3.12
C SER A 104 -13.78 -4.44 -2.46
N TYR A 105 -13.46 -3.35 -3.15
CA TYR A 105 -12.62 -2.30 -2.57
C TYR A 105 -13.26 -1.64 -1.34
N ALA A 106 -14.59 -1.65 -1.24
CA ALA A 106 -15.29 -1.16 -0.05
C ALA A 106 -14.95 -1.99 1.20
N ASP A 107 -14.71 -3.30 1.04
CA ASP A 107 -14.33 -4.19 2.15
C ASP A 107 -12.89 -3.93 2.64
N LEU A 108 -12.01 -3.43 1.76
CA LEU A 108 -10.67 -2.96 2.15
C LEU A 108 -10.70 -1.60 2.86
N LYS A 109 -11.67 -0.74 2.53
CA LYS A 109 -11.90 0.54 3.19
C LYS A 109 -12.55 0.31 4.57
N SER A 110 -11.76 -0.25 5.47
CA SER A 110 -12.09 -0.40 6.89
C SER A 110 -12.18 0.94 7.62
N PHE A 111 -11.64 2.02 7.05
CA PHE A 111 -11.68 3.37 7.61
C PHE A 111 -12.54 4.32 6.79
N LYS A 112 -13.39 5.09 7.49
CA LYS A 112 -14.14 6.17 6.84
C LYS A 112 -13.15 7.26 6.44
N PRO A 113 -13.27 7.86 5.24
CA PRO A 113 -12.43 8.99 4.83
C PRO A 113 -12.45 10.17 5.81
N LYS A 114 -13.51 10.28 6.62
CA LYS A 114 -13.66 11.30 7.66
C LYS A 114 -12.75 11.09 8.88
N ASP A 115 -12.28 9.86 9.09
CA ASP A 115 -11.50 9.47 10.26
C ASP A 115 -9.99 9.46 9.97
N VAL A 116 -9.59 9.57 8.69
CA VAL A 116 -8.19 9.64 8.24
C VAL A 116 -8.08 10.64 7.09
N GLN A 117 -7.86 11.91 7.42
CA GLN A 117 -7.47 12.93 6.46
C GLN A 117 -5.98 13.24 6.65
N HIS A 118 -5.19 13.01 5.59
CA HIS A 118 -3.81 13.47 5.53
C HIS A 118 -3.76 14.60 4.50
N ASP A 119 -3.48 15.81 4.97
CA ASP A 119 -3.21 16.94 4.10
C ASP A 119 -1.76 16.86 3.64
N ILE A 120 -1.54 16.80 2.32
CA ILE A 120 -0.21 16.88 1.72
C ILE A 120 0.00 18.34 1.33
N PRO A 121 0.82 19.11 2.06
CA PRO A 121 1.10 20.49 1.69
C PRO A 121 1.88 20.50 0.37
N LEU A 122 1.31 21.14 -0.65
CA LEU A 122 2.01 21.45 -1.88
C LEU A 122 2.65 22.82 -1.73
N ARG A 123 3.89 22.96 -2.18
CA ARG A 123 4.52 24.28 -2.29
C ARG A 123 3.97 24.98 -3.53
N GLU A 124 3.65 26.26 -3.39
CA GLU A 124 3.34 27.12 -4.54
C GLU A 124 4.62 27.39 -5.35
N ASP A 125 4.48 27.47 -6.68
CA ASP A 125 5.58 27.66 -7.64
C ASP A 125 6.11 29.09 -7.68
#